data_AF-A0A7G6Z784-F1
#
_entry.id   AF-A0A7G6Z784-F1
#
_cell.length_a   1.000
_cell.length_b   1.000
_cell.length_c   1.000
_cell.angle_alpha   90.00
_cell.angle_beta   90.00
_cell.angle_gamma   90.00
#
_symmetry.space_group_name_H-M   'P 1'
#
loop_
_entity.id
_entity.type
_entity.pdbx_description
1 polymer ?
#
loop_
_entity_poly.entity_id
_entity_poly.type
_entity_poly.pdbx_seq_one_letter_code
_entity_poly.pdbx_strand_id
1 'polypeptide(L)' 'MTDAGELSEPVQDGSGDASREQKIAGLASQVAADVALKPVDRRGQDDIVGDLRLRLTDAGIVVTEDELLALAGTISSGA' A
#
# COMPACT_ATOMS: atom_id res chain seq x y z
N MET A 1 9.68 -43.57 31.47
CA MET A 1 9.79 -43.27 30.04
C MET A 1 8.40 -43.20 29.47
N THR A 2 7.90 -41.98 29.24
CA THR A 2 6.73 -41.77 28.39
C THR A 2 7.01 -40.46 27.66
N ASP A 3 7.32 -40.64 26.39
CA ASP A 3 7.71 -39.62 25.42
C ASP A 3 6.50 -38.71 25.17
N ALA A 4 6.58 -37.48 25.68
CA ALA A 4 5.62 -36.44 25.34
C ALA A 4 6.03 -35.90 23.96
N GLY A 5 5.52 -36.54 22.91
CA GLY A 5 5.67 -36.08 21.54
C GLY A 5 5.18 -34.64 21.45
N GLU A 6 6.13 -33.71 21.33
CA GLU A 6 5.87 -32.30 21.10
C GLU A 6 5.05 -32.18 19.81
N LEU A 7 3.79 -31.78 19.95
CA LEU A 7 2.95 -31.32 18.86
C LEU A 7 3.61 -30.05 18.30
N SER A 8 4.55 -30.25 17.37
CA SER A 8 5.02 -29.19 16.49
C SER A 8 3.86 -28.84 15.55
N GLU A 9 2.92 -28.03 16.03
CA GLU A 9 2.02 -27.32 15.13
C GLU A 9 2.91 -26.55 14.13
N PRO A 10 2.71 -26.69 12.82
CA PRO A 10 3.45 -25.88 11.88
C PRO A 10 3.07 -24.43 12.17
N VAL A 11 4.03 -23.66 12.69
CA VAL A 11 3.92 -22.20 12.69
C VAL A 11 3.89 -21.83 11.22
N GLN A 12 2.68 -21.69 10.68
CA GLN A 12 2.48 -21.19 9.33
C GLN A 12 2.99 -19.75 9.38
N ASP A 13 4.20 -19.54 8.88
CA ASP A 13 4.82 -18.23 8.73
C ASP A 13 3.98 -17.45 7.72
N GLY A 14 2.85 -16.92 8.20
CA GLY A 14 1.87 -16.15 7.43
C GLY A 14 2.39 -14.76 7.09
N SER A 15 3.69 -14.50 7.28
CA SER A 15 4.36 -13.27 6.90
C SER A 15 5.39 -13.55 5.81
N GLY A 16 4.91 -13.99 4.65
CA GLY A 16 5.59 -13.62 3.41
C GLY A 16 5.54 -12.11 3.32
N ASP A 17 6.54 -11.44 3.92
CA ASP A 17 6.63 -9.99 4.00
C ASP A 17 6.42 -9.43 2.59
N ALA A 18 5.29 -8.74 2.37
CA ALA A 18 4.92 -8.30 1.03
C ALA A 18 6.06 -7.48 0.43
N SER A 19 6.38 -7.70 -0.84
CA SER A 19 7.45 -6.97 -1.52
C SER A 19 7.16 -5.47 -1.47
N ARG A 20 8.20 -4.64 -1.59
CA ARG A 20 8.02 -3.18 -1.64
C ARG A 20 7.01 -2.79 -2.71
N GLU A 21 7.08 -3.41 -3.88
CA GLU A 21 6.18 -3.17 -5.01
C GLU A 21 4.74 -3.56 -4.68
N GLN A 22 4.53 -4.70 -4.01
CA GLN A 22 3.20 -5.14 -3.57
C GLN A 22 2.61 -4.17 -2.54
N LYS A 23 3.43 -3.68 -1.61
CA LYS A 23 3.03 -2.67 -0.62
C LYS A 23 2.65 -1.35 -1.30
N ILE A 24 3.45 -0.87 -2.25
CA ILE A 24 3.16 0.34 -3.03
C ILE A 24 1.85 0.18 -3.81
N ALA A 25 1.67 -0.93 -4.52
CA ALA A 25 0.46 -1.19 -5.31
C ALA A 25 -0.80 -1.24 -4.43
N GLY A 26 -0.70 -1.86 -3.25
CA GLY A 26 -1.78 -1.89 -2.26
C GLY A 26 -2.16 -0.49 -1.79
N LEU A 27 -1.17 0.33 -1.40
CA LEU A 27 -1.41 1.70 -0.95
C LEU A 27 -1.96 2.60 -2.06
N ALA A 28 -1.45 2.48 -3.29
CA ALA A 28 -1.96 3.21 -4.45
C ALA A 28 -3.43 2.87 -4.76
N SER A 29 -3.79 1.58 -4.67
CA SER A 29 -5.17 1.12 -4.84
C SER A 29 -6.10 1.70 -3.77
N GLN A 30 -5.66 1.76 -2.51
CA GLN A 30 -6.44 2.37 -1.44
C GLN A 30 -6.66 3.86 -1.68
N VAL A 31 -5.61 4.61 -2.07
CA VAL A 31 -5.76 6.04 -2.41
C VAL A 31 -6.71 6.22 -3.59
N ALA A 32 -6.61 5.38 -4.62
CA ALA A 32 -7.55 5.43 -5.75
C ALA A 32 -9.00 5.23 -5.31
N ALA A 33 -9.26 4.26 -4.43
CA ALA A 33 -10.58 4.02 -3.87
C ALA A 33 -11.08 5.22 -3.06
N ASP A 34 -10.23 5.84 -2.24
CA ASP A 34 -10.60 7.01 -1.44
C ASP A 34 -10.90 8.23 -2.31
N VAL A 35 -10.10 8.46 -3.35
CA VAL A 35 -10.33 9.51 -4.36
C VAL A 35 -11.65 9.26 -5.10
N ALA A 36 -11.97 8.01 -5.42
CA ALA A 36 -13.23 7.63 -6.05
C ALA A 36 -14.46 7.93 -5.19
N LEU A 37 -14.30 8.13 -3.88
CA LEU A 37 -15.36 8.55 -2.96
C LEU A 37 -15.43 10.07 -2.76
N LYS A 38 -14.42 10.83 -3.19
CA LYS A 38 -14.40 12.30 -3.07
C LYS A 38 -15.28 12.97 -4.14
N PRO A 39 -15.89 14.12 -3.83
CA PRO A 39 -16.49 15.01 -4.83
C PRO A 39 -15.48 15.38 -5.93
N VAL A 40 -15.94 15.57 -7.18
CA VAL A 40 -15.07 15.79 -8.35
C VAL A 40 -14.20 17.04 -8.21
N ASP A 41 -14.71 18.09 -7.54
CA ASP A 41 -13.98 19.32 -7.20
C ASP A 41 -12.84 19.09 -6.19
N ARG A 42 -12.76 17.90 -5.59
CA ARG A 42 -11.75 17.49 -4.60
C ARG A 42 -10.92 16.28 -5.06
N ARG A 43 -10.92 16.00 -6.36
CA ARG A 43 -10.07 14.98 -7.02
C ARG A 43 -8.91 15.65 -7.75
N GLY A 44 -8.23 16.59 -7.09
CA GLY A 44 -7.05 17.23 -7.66
C GLY A 44 -5.85 16.30 -7.63
N GLN A 45 -4.96 16.43 -8.61
CA GLN A 45 -3.70 15.69 -8.63
C GLN A 45 -2.84 16.00 -7.39
N ASP A 46 -2.85 17.24 -6.91
CA ASP A 46 -2.12 17.66 -5.71
C ASP A 46 -2.64 16.93 -4.45
N ASP A 47 -3.95 16.70 -4.36
CA ASP A 47 -4.56 15.95 -3.24
C ASP A 47 -4.13 14.48 -3.27
N ILE A 48 -4.07 13.88 -4.47
CA ILE A 48 -3.65 12.48 -4.66
C ILE A 48 -2.17 12.30 -4.30
N VAL A 49 -1.31 13.23 -4.73
CA VAL A 49 0.12 13.23 -4.39
C VAL A 49 0.31 13.36 -2.88
N GLY A 50 -0.45 14.25 -2.23
CA GLY A 50 -0.43 14.41 -0.77
C GLY A 50 -0.81 13.12 -0.03
N ASP A 51 -1.93 12.50 -0.42
CA ASP A 51 -2.43 11.26 0.19
C ASP A 51 -1.45 10.08 -0.01
N LEU A 52 -0.89 9.93 -1.22
CA LEU A 52 0.13 8.92 -1.50
C LEU A 52 1.39 9.12 -0.66
N ARG A 53 1.90 10.36 -0.61
CA ARG A 53 3.14 10.67 0.13
C ARG A 53 2.97 10.35 1.61
N LEU A 54 1.84 10.73 2.21
CA LEU A 54 1.54 10.44 3.61
C LEU A 54 1.56 8.93 3.87
N ARG A 55 0.81 8.15 3.08
CA ARG A 55 0.70 6.69 3.28
C ARG A 55 2.00 5.94 3.04
N LEU A 56 2.76 6.33 2.02
CA LEU A 56 4.06 5.73 1.74
C LEU A 56 5.04 6.01 2.88
N THR A 57 5.02 7.23 3.42
CA THR A 57 5.85 7.62 4.58
C THR A 57 5.46 6.85 5.83
N ASP A 58 4.16 6.71 6.12
CA ASP A 58 3.65 5.94 7.26
C ASP A 58 4.02 4.45 7.17
N ALA A 59 4.10 3.92 5.94
CA ALA A 59 4.56 2.56 5.66
C ALA A 59 6.10 2.40 5.63
N GLY A 60 6.86 3.49 5.84
CA GLY A 60 8.33 3.47 5.76
C GLY A 60 8.88 3.28 4.35
N ILE A 61 8.08 3.53 3.32
CA ILE A 61 8.45 3.35 1.91
C ILE A 61 8.93 4.68 1.34
N VAL A 62 10.22 4.75 1.03
CA VAL A 62 10.81 5.89 0.32
C VAL A 62 10.62 5.71 -1.18
N VAL A 63 10.06 6.73 -1.84
CA VAL A 63 9.95 6.85 -3.31
C VAL A 63 10.55 8.18 -3.75
N THR A 64 11.03 8.22 -4.98
CA THR A 64 11.41 9.48 -5.63
C THR A 64 10.18 10.33 -5.97
N GLU A 65 10.39 11.62 -6.22
CA GLU A 65 9.30 12.51 -6.65
C GLU A 65 8.71 12.05 -7.99
N ASP A 66 9.56 11.61 -8.92
CA ASP A 66 9.12 11.12 -10.23
C ASP A 66 8.24 9.85 -10.09
N GLU A 67 8.62 8.92 -9.21
CA GLU A 67 7.80 7.73 -8.90
C GLU A 67 6.45 8.15 -8.28
N LEU A 68 6.45 9.10 -7.36
CA LEU A 68 5.24 9.59 -6.70
C LEU A 68 4.28 10.24 -7.70
N LEU A 69 4.81 11.08 -8.60
CA LEU A 69 4.05 11.73 -9.66
C LEU A 69 3.51 10.72 -10.68
N ALA A 70 4.29 9.69 -11.04
CA ALA A 70 3.85 8.62 -11.93
C ALA A 70 2.69 7.81 -11.32
N LEU A 71 2.78 7.49 -10.02
CA LEU A 71 1.70 6.81 -9.28
C LEU A 71 0.44 7.68 -9.23
N ALA A 72 0.58 8.97 -8.90
CA ALA A 72 -0.55 9.89 -8.86
C ALA A 72 -1.22 10.07 -10.23
N GLY A 73 -0.44 10.14 -11.31
CA GLY A 73 -0.95 10.20 -12.67
C GLY A 73 -1.71 8.94 -13.09
N THR A 74 -1.24 7.77 -12.64
CA THR A 74 -1.93 6.49 -12.87
C THR A 74 -3.30 6.45 -12.16
N ILE A 75 -3.37 6.94 -10.92
CA ILE A 75 -4.63 7.02 -10.17
C ILE A 75 -5.58 8.03 -10.81
N SER A 76 -5.08 9.22 -11.17
CA SER A 76 -5.89 10.30 -11.76
C SER A 76 -6.49 9.93 -13.12
N SER A 77 -5.81 9.06 -13.88
CA SER A 77 -6.28 8.61 -15.20
C SER A 77 -7.18 7.36 -15.16
N GLY A 78 -7.20 6.65 -14.03
CA GLY A 78 -7.99 5.42 -13.83
C GLY A 78 -9.24 5.56 -12.95
N ALA A 79 -9.46 6.72 -12.32
CA ALA A 79 -10.57 7.01 -11.40
C ALA A 79 -11.77 7.73 -12.03
#